data_AF-X1D2M7-F1
#
_entry.id   AF-X1D2M7-F1
#
_cell.length_a   1.000
_cell.length_b   1.000
_cell.length_c   1.000
_cell.angle_alpha   90.00
_cell.angle_beta   90.00
_cell.angle_gamma   90.00
#
_symmetry.space_group_name_H-M   'P 1'
#
loop_
_entity.id
_entity.type
_entity.pdbx_description
1 polymer ?
#
loop_
_entity_poly.entity_id
_entity_poly.type
_entity_poly.pdbx_seq_one_letter_code
_entity_poly.pdbx_strand_id
1 'polypeptide(L)'
;MKRYLAISVLVISLNLFWNCISFKVGYLLPSENQVESIHLCKKIDDSGDLLNALDIQSEFTFKDDRVICFIRLKDIATKIDLRWKWYSPDKKLVRDTGNVIVSQGDR
;
A
#
# COMPACT_ATOMS: atom_id res chain seq x y z
N MET A 1 10.63 38.64 -51.53
CA MET A 1 9.43 37.91 -51.03
C MET A 1 9.66 36.40 -50.80
N LYS A 2 10.31 35.65 -51.71
CA LYS A 2 10.48 34.18 -51.56
C LYS A 2 11.21 33.70 -50.29
N ARG A 3 12.17 34.47 -49.76
CA ARG A 3 12.93 34.12 -48.54
C ARG A 3 12.11 34.20 -47.25
N TYR A 4 11.20 35.16 -47.15
CA TYR A 4 10.33 35.32 -45.98
C TYR A 4 9.29 34.21 -45.90
N LEU A 5 8.77 33.77 -47.05
CA LEU A 5 7.83 32.64 -47.13
C LEU A 5 8.46 31.34 -46.60
N ALA A 6 9.73 31.08 -46.94
CA ALA A 6 10.44 29.89 -46.48
C ALA A 6 10.67 29.88 -44.97
N ILE A 7 11.00 31.05 -44.38
CA ILE A 7 11.19 31.19 -42.94
C ILE A 7 9.87 31.02 -42.20
N SER A 8 8.78 31.60 -42.71
CA SER A 8 7.45 31.44 -42.11
C SER A 8 6.97 29.99 -42.13
N VAL A 9 7.21 29.25 -43.22
CA VAL A 9 6.86 27.83 -43.32
C VAL A 9 7.68 26.98 -42.34
N LEU A 10 8.97 27.30 -42.15
CA LEU A 10 9.84 26.59 -41.21
C LEU A 10 9.43 26.83 -39.75
N VAL A 11 9.00 28.05 -39.40
CA VAL A 11 8.54 28.37 -38.05
C VAL A 11 7.20 27.70 -37.74
N ILE A 12 6.29 27.64 -38.71
CA ILE A 12 5.00 26.97 -38.54
C ILE A 12 5.18 25.46 -38.42
N SER A 13 6.07 24.84 -39.21
CA SER A 13 6.37 23.42 -39.08
C SER A 13 7.03 23.09 -37.73
N LEU A 14 7.96 23.93 -37.24
CA LEU A 14 8.58 23.73 -35.93
C LEU A 14 7.57 23.77 -34.77
N ASN A 15 6.55 24.65 -34.85
CA ASN A 15 5.50 24.75 -33.82
C ASN A 15 4.49 23.59 -33.87
N LEU A 16 4.30 22.94 -35.03
CA LEU A 16 3.44 21.77 -35.15
C LEU A 16 4.06 20.52 -34.52
N PHE A 17 5.40 20.39 -34.52
CA PHE A 17 6.08 19.23 -33.92
C PHE A 17 6.18 19.26 -32.39
N TRP A 18 6.01 20.43 -31.74
CA TRP A 18 6.04 20.52 -30.28
C TRP A 18 4.72 20.19 -29.58
N ASN A 19 3.60 20.13 -30.30
CA ASN A 19 2.29 19.88 -29.69
C ASN A 19 1.90 18.39 -29.63
N CYS A 20 2.75 17.47 -30.08
CA CYS A 20 2.46 16.03 -30.10
C CYS A 20 2.94 15.26 -28.85
N ILE A 21 3.54 15.93 -27.87
CA ILE A 21 3.95 15.27 -26.62
C ILE A 21 2.75 15.24 -25.66
N SER A 22 1.84 14.30 -25.90
CA SER A 22 0.85 13.92 -24.90
C SER A 22 1.56 13.08 -23.84
N PHE A 23 1.98 13.72 -22.75
CA PHE A 23 2.32 12.99 -21.53
C PHE A 23 1.01 12.33 -21.05
N LYS A 24 0.80 11.06 -21.40
CA LYS A 24 -0.07 10.20 -20.61
C LYS A 24 0.58 10.12 -19.24
N VAL A 25 0.11 10.96 -18.31
CA VAL A 25 0.29 10.71 -16.89
C VAL A 25 -0.30 9.33 -16.68
N GLY A 26 0.56 8.32 -16.59
CA GLY A 26 0.14 6.98 -16.23
C GLY A 26 -0.60 7.15 -14.92
N TYR A 27 -1.89 6.81 -14.90
CA TYR A 27 -2.60 6.66 -13.65
C TYR A 27 -1.77 5.67 -12.82
N LEU A 28 -1.07 6.18 -11.81
CA LEU A 28 -0.52 5.35 -10.76
C LEU A 28 -1.75 4.67 -10.16
N LEU A 29 -1.99 3.43 -10.57
CA LEU A 29 -2.91 2.56 -9.85
C LEU A 29 -2.51 2.67 -8.37
N PRO A 30 -3.45 2.96 -7.46
CA PRO A 30 -3.12 2.95 -6.04
C PRO A 30 -2.42 1.64 -5.75
N SER A 31 -1.28 1.70 -5.05
CA SER A 31 -0.51 0.49 -4.76
C SER A 31 -1.45 -0.51 -4.09
N GLU A 32 -1.63 -1.69 -4.69
CA GLU A 32 -2.50 -2.73 -4.13
C GLU A 32 -2.06 -3.10 -2.70
N ASN A 33 -3.00 -3.55 -1.87
CA ASN A 33 -2.72 -4.05 -0.52
C ASN A 33 -2.08 -3.04 0.44
N GLN A 34 -2.59 -1.80 0.49
CA GLN A 34 -2.15 -0.79 1.46
C GLN A 34 -2.60 -1.15 2.87
N VAL A 35 -1.70 -1.05 3.84
CA VAL A 35 -2.08 -1.10 5.26
C VAL A 35 -2.82 0.20 5.60
N GLU A 36 -4.10 0.07 5.93
CA GLU A 36 -4.94 1.19 6.33
C GLU A 36 -4.75 1.54 7.81
N SER A 37 -4.75 0.52 8.66
CA SER A 37 -4.54 0.71 10.09
C SER A 37 -3.93 -0.52 10.77
N ILE A 38 -3.24 -0.26 11.87
CA ILE A 38 -2.71 -1.28 12.78
C ILE A 38 -3.18 -0.92 14.19
N HIS A 39 -3.89 -1.84 14.84
CA HIS A 39 -4.35 -1.69 16.21
C HIS A 39 -3.83 -2.82 17.07
N LEU A 40 -3.19 -2.47 18.19
CA LEU A 40 -2.81 -3.44 19.21
C LEU A 40 -3.84 -3.40 20.33
N CYS A 41 -4.22 -4.56 20.84
CA CYS A 41 -5.22 -4.67 21.89
C CYS A 41 -4.99 -5.89 22.80
N LYS A 42 -5.61 -5.89 23.98
CA LYS A 42 -5.57 -7.03 24.90
C LYS A 42 -6.72 -8.02 24.69
N LYS A 43 -7.85 -7.52 24.21
CA LYS A 43 -9.09 -8.28 24.11
C LYS A 43 -9.69 -8.17 22.71
N ILE A 44 -10.46 -9.19 22.37
CA ILE A 44 -11.26 -9.24 21.16
C ILE A 44 -12.72 -9.37 21.55
N ASP A 45 -13.56 -8.71 20.79
CA ASP A 45 -14.98 -9.00 20.76
C ASP A 45 -15.24 -10.02 19.66
N ASP A 46 -15.78 -11.18 20.04
CA ASP A 46 -16.13 -12.29 19.16
C ASP A 46 -17.65 -12.42 18.96
N SER A 47 -18.43 -11.45 19.44
CA SER A 47 -19.90 -11.51 19.39
C SER A 47 -20.53 -11.30 18.00
N GLY A 48 -19.74 -10.94 16.98
CA GLY A 48 -20.21 -10.64 15.63
C GLY A 48 -19.46 -11.37 14.51
N ASP A 49 -19.89 -11.13 13.27
CA ASP A 49 -19.30 -11.74 12.06
C ASP A 49 -17.83 -11.36 11.81
N LEU A 50 -17.40 -10.22 12.37
CA LEU A 50 -16.03 -9.74 12.30
C LEU A 50 -15.49 -9.53 13.72
N LEU A 51 -14.27 -9.98 13.95
CA LEU A 51 -13.55 -9.73 15.19
C LEU A 51 -13.29 -8.23 15.34
N ASN A 52 -13.66 -7.65 16.48
CA ASN A 52 -13.37 -6.25 16.80
C ASN A 52 -12.33 -6.15 17.91
N ALA A 53 -11.43 -5.17 17.79
CA ALA A 53 -10.44 -4.88 18.82
C ALA A 53 -11.10 -4.17 20.02
N LEU A 54 -10.93 -4.72 21.22
CA LEU A 54 -11.34 -4.09 22.48
C LEU A 54 -10.10 -3.74 23.31
N ASP A 55 -10.15 -2.63 24.04
CA ASP A 55 -9.03 -2.19 24.88
C ASP A 55 -7.76 -1.96 24.04
N ILE A 56 -7.87 -1.05 23.06
CA ILE A 56 -6.77 -0.66 22.15
C ILE A 56 -5.74 0.14 22.95
N GLN A 57 -4.47 -0.27 22.87
CA GLN A 57 -3.38 0.37 23.57
C GLN A 57 -2.03 0.11 22.90
N SER A 58 -1.06 0.99 23.15
CA SER A 58 0.29 0.93 22.58
C SER A 58 1.34 0.34 23.52
N GLU A 59 1.03 0.21 24.81
CA GLU A 59 1.98 -0.18 25.85
C GLU A 59 1.58 -1.50 26.49
N PHE A 60 2.51 -2.46 26.52
CA PHE A 60 2.31 -3.78 27.09
C PHE A 60 3.42 -4.07 28.09
N THR A 61 3.06 -4.77 29.15
CA THR A 61 3.93 -5.13 30.25
C THR A 61 4.08 -6.64 30.33
N PHE A 62 5.04 -7.10 31.12
CA PHE A 62 5.23 -8.53 31.40
C PHE A 62 4.05 -9.18 32.14
N LYS A 63 3.09 -8.38 32.64
CA LYS A 63 1.85 -8.87 33.27
C LYS A 63 0.75 -9.14 32.25
N ASP A 64 0.93 -8.75 31.00
CA ASP A 64 -0.06 -8.96 29.94
C ASP A 64 0.14 -10.34 29.31
N ASP A 65 -0.86 -11.21 29.48
CA ASP A 65 -0.80 -12.60 29.03
C ASP A 65 -0.73 -12.75 27.50
N ARG A 66 -1.25 -11.76 26.76
CA ARG A 66 -1.28 -11.76 25.30
C ARG A 66 -1.29 -10.35 24.73
N VAL A 67 -0.75 -10.22 23.52
CA VAL A 67 -0.85 -9.02 22.67
C VAL A 67 -1.51 -9.44 21.37
N ILE A 68 -2.59 -8.77 20.99
CA ILE A 68 -3.32 -9.05 19.76
C ILE A 68 -3.11 -7.87 18.81
N CYS A 69 -2.82 -8.16 17.54
CA CYS A 69 -2.59 -7.17 16.50
C CYS A 69 -3.63 -7.33 15.39
N PHE A 70 -4.40 -6.26 15.17
CA PHE A 70 -5.31 -6.13 14.04
C PHE A 70 -4.65 -5.29 12.97
N ILE A 71 -4.59 -5.82 11.75
CA ILE A 71 -4.17 -5.08 10.57
C ILE A 71 -5.38 -4.97 9.65
N ARG A 72 -5.79 -3.74 9.35
CA ARG A 72 -6.76 -3.47 8.29
C ARG A 72 -6.01 -3.18 7.00
N LEU A 73 -6.38 -3.89 5.96
CA LEU A 73 -5.84 -3.71 4.61
C LEU A 73 -6.91 -3.06 3.73
N LYS A 74 -6.49 -2.12 2.91
CA LYS A 74 -7.31 -1.46 1.89
C LYS A 74 -6.97 -2.04 0.52
N ASP A 75 -7.98 -2.10 -0.35
CA ASP A 75 -7.84 -2.49 -1.76
C ASP A 75 -7.22 -3.89 -1.93
N ILE A 76 -7.90 -4.90 -1.34
CA ILE A 76 -7.56 -6.33 -1.44
C ILE A 76 -8.04 -6.86 -2.80
N ALA A 77 -7.33 -6.52 -3.88
CA ALA A 77 -7.68 -6.96 -5.24
C ALA A 77 -6.99 -8.28 -5.64
N THR A 78 -5.93 -8.67 -4.92
CA THR A 78 -5.03 -9.76 -5.31
C THR A 78 -4.67 -10.66 -4.12
N LYS A 79 -3.92 -11.72 -4.40
CA LYS A 79 -3.35 -12.62 -3.39
C LYS A 79 -2.45 -11.84 -2.43
N ILE A 80 -2.74 -11.91 -1.14
CA ILE A 80 -1.91 -11.30 -0.09
C ILE A 80 -1.00 -12.35 0.55
N ASP A 81 0.31 -12.10 0.50
CA ASP A 81 1.33 -12.81 1.25
C ASP A 81 1.75 -11.96 2.47
N LEU A 82 1.39 -12.38 3.69
CA LEU A 82 1.81 -11.75 4.94
C LEU A 82 3.00 -12.48 5.57
N ARG A 83 3.94 -11.74 6.17
CA ARG A 83 5.03 -12.31 6.96
C ARG A 83 5.24 -11.51 8.22
N TRP A 84 5.21 -12.20 9.35
CA TRP A 84 5.39 -11.61 10.66
C TRP A 84 6.78 -11.89 11.18
N LYS A 85 7.45 -10.84 11.66
CA LYS A 85 8.78 -10.92 12.26
C LYS A 85 8.73 -10.25 13.63
N TRP A 86 9.17 -10.97 14.65
CA TRP A 86 9.23 -10.46 16.02
C TRP A 86 10.68 -10.22 16.37
N TYR A 87 10.96 -9.01 16.82
CA TYR A 87 12.28 -8.60 17.25
C TYR A 87 12.27 -8.36 18.75
N SER A 88 13.34 -8.78 19.43
CA SER A 88 13.60 -8.39 20.81
C SER A 88 14.01 -6.91 20.89
N PRO A 89 14.01 -6.30 22.09
CA PRO A 89 14.42 -4.90 22.27
C PRO A 89 15.84 -4.59 21.78
N ASP A 90 16.74 -5.58 21.77
CA ASP A 90 18.10 -5.49 21.20
C ASP A 90 18.15 -5.71 19.67
N LYS A 91 16.99 -5.65 19.00
CA LYS A 91 16.82 -5.77 17.53
C LYS A 91 17.20 -7.13 16.95
N LYS A 92 17.29 -8.19 17.77
CA LYS A 92 17.49 -9.56 17.26
C LYS A 92 16.17 -10.16 16.83
N LEU A 93 16.17 -10.88 15.71
CA LEU A 93 15.00 -11.62 15.25
C LEU A 93 14.78 -12.83 16.18
N VAL A 94 13.64 -12.85 16.87
CA VAL A 94 13.26 -13.92 17.80
C VAL A 94 12.36 -14.95 17.11
N ARG A 95 11.50 -14.48 16.21
CA ARG A 95 10.54 -15.34 15.51
C ARG A 95 10.25 -14.79 14.11
N ASP A 96 9.96 -15.70 13.19
CA ASP A 96 9.54 -15.42 11.83
C ASP A 96 8.51 -16.47 11.41
N THR A 97 7.35 -16.06 10.89
CA THR A 97 6.34 -17.02 10.38
C THR A 97 6.66 -17.55 8.99
N GLY A 98 7.58 -16.91 8.26
CA GLY A 98 7.62 -17.03 6.81
C GLY A 98 6.37 -16.41 6.16
N ASN A 99 6.18 -16.69 4.88
CA ASN A 99 5.06 -16.15 4.10
C ASN A 99 3.79 -16.96 4.38
N VAL A 100 2.70 -16.26 4.69
CA VAL A 100 1.36 -16.78 4.96
C VAL A 100 0.42 -16.17 3.93
N ILE A 101 -0.28 -17.02 3.18
CA ILE A 101 -1.26 -16.59 2.17
C ILE A 101 -2.59 -16.33 2.87
N VAL A 102 -3.12 -15.11 2.79
CA VAL A 102 -4.33 -14.70 3.55
C VAL A 102 -5.55 -14.50 2.66
N SER A 103 -5.37 -14.24 1.36
CA SER A 103 -6.44 -14.33 0.37
C SER A 103 -6.05 -15.31 -0.73
N GLN A 104 -6.87 -16.33 -0.94
CA GLN A 104 -7.04 -16.92 -2.26
C GLN A 104 -8.18 -16.14 -2.89
N GLY A 105 -7.89 -15.28 -3.86
CA GLY A 105 -8.93 -14.74 -4.71
C GLY A 105 -9.59 -15.91 -5.45
N ASP A 106 -10.77 -16.32 -5.01
CA ASP A 106 -11.67 -17.07 -5.87
C ASP A 106 -12.20 -16.06 -6.90
N ARG A 107 -11.49 -16.06 -8.04
CA ARG A 107 -11.79 -15.47 -9.36
C ARG A 107 -13.02 -14.58 -9.48
#